data_AF-A0A172XW19-F1
#
_entry.id   AF-A0A172XW19-F1
#
_cell.length_a   1.000
_cell.length_b   1.000
_cell.length_c   1.000
_cell.angle_alpha   90.00
_cell.angle_beta   90.00
_cell.angle_gamma   90.00
#
_symmetry.space_group_name_H-M   'P 1'
#
loop_
_entity.id
_entity.type
_entity.pdbx_description
1 polymer ?
#
loop_
_entity_poly.entity_id
_entity_poly.type
_entity_poly.pdbx_seq_one_letter_code
_entity_poly.pdbx_strand_id
1 'polypeptide(L)'
;MKYILPVPELQIGDILMVNRNDTTASRIREKTNSNYSHVLIYRGDNCFLESDGLGVTSVNPCRLLFEKFEDACVLRLKDISELSKLAQSIGNAANKIGTSYASPKEVLRGINCEDEEVVANQPNRQFCTRFVAQIYKVAGLPIVKNADYCSPKDFEDSSMLFNLNISLLEASQKQIDFANEKNPPIQLSNDATYNFFEGVRAIVSEDIQTFPQAEEFLLSNPQFDEQITTILETTDYLWVGDFERELNSHLYDFDSFIQYYGFEDALNYAISDLQNEINRTFNFRNSIDKYKKLYDETSLKYFDVHYKCYQRQLQFSQERFTVFSQVIMSRHDYGY
;
A
#
# COMPACT_ATOMS: atom_id res chain seq x y z
N MET A 1 -15.51 5.65 -22.52
CA MET A 1 -16.07 5.91 -21.17
C MET A 1 -15.20 5.14 -20.18
N LYS A 2 -14.89 5.73 -19.03
CA LYS A 2 -14.08 5.10 -17.97
C LYS A 2 -14.86 5.19 -16.67
N TYR A 3 -14.60 4.26 -15.77
CA TYR A 3 -15.23 4.20 -14.45
C TYR A 3 -14.19 4.23 -13.34
N ILE A 4 -14.61 4.67 -12.16
CA ILE A 4 -13.78 4.76 -10.94
C ILE A 4 -14.54 4.18 -9.74
N LEU A 5 -13.80 3.91 -8.66
CA LEU A 5 -14.37 3.50 -7.37
C LEU A 5 -14.94 4.71 -6.62
N PRO A 6 -16.09 4.57 -5.94
CA PRO A 6 -16.53 5.53 -4.94
C PRO A 6 -15.72 5.35 -3.64
N VAL A 7 -14.51 5.90 -3.62
CA VAL A 7 -13.56 5.77 -2.50
C VAL A 7 -14.16 6.09 -1.12
N PRO A 8 -15.04 7.11 -0.96
CA PRO A 8 -15.66 7.39 0.34
C PRO A 8 -16.51 6.25 0.94
N GLU A 9 -16.93 5.27 0.12
CA GLU A 9 -17.72 4.12 0.57
C GLU A 9 -16.84 2.95 1.06
N LEU A 10 -15.53 3.00 0.81
CA LEU A 10 -14.57 1.97 1.19
C LEU A 10 -14.24 2.01 2.69
N GLN A 11 -14.07 0.83 3.27
CA GLN A 11 -13.68 0.63 4.66
C GLN A 11 -12.44 -0.26 4.75
N ILE A 12 -11.64 -0.03 5.79
CA ILE A 12 -10.42 -0.82 6.04
C ILE A 12 -10.77 -2.32 6.02
N GLY A 13 -10.01 -3.08 5.23
CA GLY A 13 -10.22 -4.51 5.03
C GLY A 13 -11.05 -4.86 3.80
N ASP A 14 -11.76 -3.92 3.17
CA ASP A 14 -12.47 -4.19 1.93
C ASP A 14 -11.53 -4.79 0.87
N ILE A 15 -12.01 -5.84 0.21
CA ILE A 15 -11.27 -6.53 -0.84
C ILE A 15 -11.82 -6.05 -2.17
N LEU A 16 -10.96 -5.40 -2.96
CA LEU A 16 -11.28 -5.04 -4.32
C LEU A 16 -10.88 -6.20 -5.24
N MET A 17 -11.85 -6.78 -5.93
CA MET A 17 -11.59 -7.74 -7.00
C MET A 17 -11.63 -7.05 -8.35
N VAL A 18 -10.67 -7.35 -9.22
CA VAL A 18 -10.48 -6.65 -10.50
C VAL A 18 -10.38 -7.64 -11.65
N ASN A 19 -11.07 -7.32 -12.74
CA ASN A 19 -10.94 -7.94 -14.04
C ASN A 19 -9.83 -7.23 -14.83
N ARG A 20 -8.57 -7.67 -14.66
CA ARG A 20 -7.46 -7.10 -15.44
C ARG A 20 -7.55 -7.55 -16.91
N ASN A 21 -7.31 -6.62 -17.83
CA ASN A 21 -7.40 -6.88 -19.27
C ASN A 21 -6.04 -7.25 -19.89
N ASP A 22 -5.42 -8.31 -19.38
CA ASP A 22 -4.18 -8.87 -19.93
C ASP A 22 -4.30 -10.39 -20.19
N THR A 23 -3.31 -10.94 -20.90
CA THR A 23 -3.32 -12.35 -21.32
C THR A 23 -3.18 -13.32 -20.15
N THR A 24 -2.46 -12.96 -19.10
CA THR A 24 -2.32 -13.78 -17.88
C THR A 24 -3.63 -13.76 -17.11
N ALA A 25 -4.21 -12.57 -16.93
CA ALA A 25 -5.50 -12.39 -16.29
C ALA A 25 -6.63 -13.19 -16.95
N SER A 26 -6.66 -13.24 -18.28
CA SER A 26 -7.65 -14.04 -19.02
C SER A 26 -7.57 -15.52 -18.70
N ARG A 27 -6.35 -16.07 -18.57
CA ARG A 27 -6.14 -17.47 -18.18
C ARG A 27 -6.54 -17.75 -16.74
N ILE A 28 -6.32 -16.79 -15.83
CA ILE A 28 -6.73 -16.92 -14.43
C ILE A 28 -8.26 -17.05 -14.36
N ARG A 29 -8.99 -16.14 -15.01
CA ARG A 29 -10.46 -16.17 -15.05
C ARG A 29 -11.01 -17.49 -15.58
N GLU A 30 -10.47 -17.95 -16.71
CA GLU A 30 -10.88 -19.22 -17.34
C GLU A 30 -10.68 -20.40 -16.39
N LYS A 31 -9.50 -20.52 -15.75
CA LYS A 31 -9.18 -21.65 -14.86
C LYS A 31 -9.96 -21.63 -13.55
N THR A 32 -10.25 -20.44 -13.04
CA THR A 32 -10.88 -20.25 -11.72
C THR A 32 -12.40 -20.15 -11.83
N ASN A 33 -12.96 -20.08 -13.05
CA ASN A 33 -14.36 -19.79 -13.29
C ASN A 33 -14.84 -18.54 -12.54
N SER A 34 -13.98 -17.51 -12.51
CA SER A 34 -14.21 -16.20 -11.91
C SER A 34 -14.20 -15.12 -12.98
N ASN A 35 -14.99 -14.06 -12.78
CA ASN A 35 -14.92 -12.85 -13.61
C ASN A 35 -13.69 -11.98 -13.27
N TYR A 36 -12.98 -12.30 -12.18
CA TYR A 36 -11.89 -11.50 -11.65
C TYR A 36 -10.58 -12.28 -11.70
N SER A 37 -9.49 -11.56 -11.90
CA SER A 37 -8.15 -12.14 -12.04
C SER A 37 -7.17 -11.63 -10.99
N HIS A 38 -7.56 -10.62 -10.23
CA HIS A 38 -6.69 -9.90 -9.33
C HIS A 38 -7.45 -9.40 -8.11
N VAL A 39 -6.76 -9.28 -6.98
CA VAL A 39 -7.34 -8.83 -5.73
C VAL A 39 -6.41 -7.85 -5.01
N LEU A 40 -7.01 -6.84 -4.38
CA LEU A 40 -6.34 -5.85 -3.55
C LEU A 40 -7.09 -5.72 -2.22
N ILE A 41 -6.42 -5.23 -1.18
CA ILE A 41 -7.04 -4.97 0.13
C ILE A 41 -6.93 -3.49 0.51
N TYR A 42 -8.05 -2.89 0.89
CA TYR A 42 -8.10 -1.48 1.27
C TYR A 42 -7.49 -1.31 2.66
N ARG A 43 -6.43 -0.52 2.74
CA ARG A 43 -5.70 -0.23 3.98
C ARG A 43 -6.30 0.91 4.77
N GLY A 44 -7.15 1.72 4.14
CA GLY A 44 -7.49 3.05 4.64
C GLY A 44 -6.61 4.12 3.98
N ASP A 45 -6.82 5.37 4.36
CA ASP A 45 -6.01 6.53 3.97
C ASP A 45 -5.81 6.64 2.44
N ASN A 46 -6.87 6.35 1.67
CA ASN A 46 -6.85 6.32 0.20
C ASN A 46 -5.74 5.40 -0.36
N CYS A 47 -5.56 4.23 0.24
CA CYS A 47 -4.51 3.29 -0.14
C CYS A 47 -5.05 1.85 -0.19
N PHE A 48 -4.83 1.19 -1.32
CA PHE A 48 -4.88 -0.26 -1.45
C PHE A 48 -3.48 -0.85 -1.31
N LEU A 49 -3.38 -2.06 -0.76
CA LEU A 49 -2.19 -2.90 -0.90
C LEU A 49 -2.50 -4.03 -1.87
N GLU A 50 -1.53 -4.36 -2.72
CA GLU A 50 -1.64 -5.48 -3.65
C GLU A 50 -0.31 -6.22 -3.80
N SER A 51 -0.34 -7.35 -4.50
CA SER A 51 0.86 -7.98 -5.02
C SER A 51 0.69 -8.25 -6.50
N ASP A 52 1.48 -7.59 -7.34
CA ASP A 52 1.41 -7.65 -8.80
C ASP A 52 2.79 -7.94 -9.41
N GLY A 53 3.00 -7.72 -10.71
CA GLY A 53 4.26 -8.03 -11.39
C GLY A 53 5.52 -7.42 -10.75
N LEU A 54 5.41 -6.26 -10.06
CA LEU A 54 6.52 -5.66 -9.31
C LEU A 54 6.71 -6.29 -7.92
N GLY A 55 5.74 -7.07 -7.44
CA GLY A 55 5.68 -7.58 -6.09
C GLY A 55 4.63 -6.87 -5.27
N VAL A 56 4.81 -6.80 -3.96
CA VAL A 56 3.87 -6.12 -3.06
C VAL A 56 4.03 -4.60 -3.19
N THR A 57 2.94 -3.90 -3.47
CA THR A 57 2.93 -2.46 -3.75
C THR A 57 1.77 -1.75 -3.05
N SER A 58 1.88 -0.42 -2.95
CA SER A 58 0.75 0.44 -2.58
C SER A 58 0.09 1.03 -3.83
N VAL A 59 -1.23 1.16 -3.81
CA VAL A 59 -2.03 1.67 -4.93
C VAL A 59 -2.98 2.75 -4.46
N ASN A 60 -3.06 3.86 -5.20
CA ASN A 60 -4.04 4.90 -4.94
C ASN A 60 -5.35 4.54 -5.67
N PRO A 61 -6.47 4.36 -4.97
CA PRO A 61 -7.75 3.95 -5.57
C PRO A 61 -8.26 4.95 -6.60
N CYS A 62 -7.97 6.25 -6.44
CA CYS A 62 -8.35 7.29 -7.39
C CYS A 62 -7.58 7.22 -8.71
N ARG A 63 -6.55 6.37 -8.80
CA ARG A 63 -5.78 6.11 -10.03
C ARG A 63 -6.22 4.83 -10.75
N LEU A 64 -7.17 4.08 -10.19
CA LEU A 64 -7.74 2.91 -10.82
C LEU A 64 -8.87 3.32 -11.78
N LEU A 65 -8.67 3.05 -13.06
CA LEU A 65 -9.67 3.24 -14.11
C LEU A 65 -10.15 1.89 -14.62
N PHE A 66 -11.47 1.78 -14.81
CA PHE A 66 -12.14 0.59 -15.32
C PHE A 66 -12.83 0.88 -16.66
N GLU A 67 -12.87 -0.09 -17.57
CA GLU A 67 -13.51 0.09 -18.88
C GLU A 67 -15.02 -0.14 -18.82
N LYS A 68 -15.44 -1.03 -17.92
CA LYS A 68 -16.82 -1.44 -17.72
C LYS A 68 -17.19 -1.43 -16.25
N PHE A 69 -18.48 -1.36 -15.99
CA PHE A 69 -19.02 -1.37 -14.63
C PHE A 69 -18.72 -2.68 -13.90
N GLU A 70 -18.69 -3.80 -14.63
CA GLU A 70 -18.46 -5.14 -14.07
C GLU A 70 -16.97 -5.50 -13.95
N ASP A 71 -16.06 -4.59 -14.30
CA ASP A 71 -14.61 -4.86 -14.24
C ASP A 71 -14.08 -4.86 -12.80
N ALA A 72 -14.87 -4.43 -11.81
CA ALA A 72 -14.51 -4.54 -10.41
C ALA A 72 -15.72 -4.77 -9.51
N CYS A 73 -15.48 -5.43 -8.39
CA CYS A 73 -16.42 -5.49 -7.27
C CYS A 73 -15.68 -5.39 -5.93
N VAL A 74 -16.42 -5.07 -4.88
CA VAL A 74 -15.89 -4.95 -3.52
C VAL A 74 -16.52 -6.03 -2.66
N LEU A 75 -15.68 -6.82 -1.99
CA LEU A 75 -16.11 -7.76 -0.97
C LEU A 75 -15.79 -7.20 0.42
N ARG A 76 -16.73 -7.33 1.35
CA ARG A 76 -16.59 -6.87 2.74
C ARG A 76 -16.81 -8.03 3.71
N LEU A 77 -16.06 -8.01 4.81
CA LEU A 77 -16.22 -8.96 5.91
C LEU A 77 -17.60 -8.79 6.58
N LYS A 78 -18.33 -9.89 6.76
CA LYS A 78 -19.67 -9.88 7.39
C LYS A 78 -19.59 -9.58 8.88
N ASP A 79 -18.63 -10.20 9.58
CA ASP A 79 -18.46 -10.05 11.02
C ASP A 79 -17.38 -9.03 11.33
N ILE A 80 -17.80 -7.90 11.90
CA ILE A 80 -16.91 -6.78 12.21
C ILE A 80 -16.26 -6.87 13.59
N SER A 81 -16.51 -7.93 14.35
CA SER A 81 -15.96 -8.11 15.71
C SER A 81 -14.43 -8.10 15.74
N GLU A 82 -13.80 -8.55 14.65
CA GLU A 82 -12.34 -8.66 14.51
C GLU A 82 -11.71 -7.57 13.63
N LEU A 83 -12.45 -6.49 13.31
CA LEU A 83 -11.92 -5.39 12.48
C LEU A 83 -10.65 -4.76 13.05
N SER A 84 -10.51 -4.68 14.37
CA SER A 84 -9.30 -4.13 15.01
C SER A 84 -8.06 -4.98 14.75
N LYS A 85 -8.18 -6.31 14.86
CA LYS A 85 -7.10 -7.26 14.52
C LYS A 85 -6.79 -7.24 13.03
N LEU A 86 -7.82 -7.14 12.19
CA LEU A 86 -7.64 -7.02 10.75
C LEU A 86 -6.90 -5.73 10.38
N ALA A 87 -7.31 -4.58 10.93
CA ALA A 87 -6.63 -3.31 10.71
C ALA A 87 -5.15 -3.35 11.15
N GLN A 88 -4.87 -3.98 12.29
CA GLN A 88 -3.49 -4.20 12.74
C GLN A 88 -2.70 -5.09 11.77
N SER A 89 -3.29 -6.20 11.31
CA SER A 89 -2.67 -7.11 10.33
C SER A 89 -2.36 -6.39 9.01
N ILE A 90 -3.30 -5.58 8.50
CA ILE A 90 -3.10 -4.76 7.31
C ILE A 90 -1.99 -3.73 7.52
N GLY A 91 -1.96 -3.06 8.68
CA GLY A 91 -0.88 -2.14 9.06
C GLY A 91 0.50 -2.82 9.02
N ASN A 92 0.59 -4.04 9.56
CA ASN A 92 1.83 -4.83 9.51
C ASN A 92 2.18 -5.30 8.10
N ALA A 93 1.18 -5.59 7.26
CA ALA A 93 1.38 -6.03 5.88
C ALA A 93 2.03 -4.95 5.00
N ALA A 94 1.91 -3.66 5.36
CA ALA A 94 2.63 -2.59 4.68
C ALA A 94 4.17 -2.77 4.74
N ASN A 95 4.71 -3.48 5.74
CA ASN A 95 6.14 -3.82 5.80
C ASN A 95 6.57 -4.82 4.72
N LYS A 96 5.62 -5.46 4.02
CA LYS A 96 5.90 -6.34 2.90
C LYS A 96 6.03 -5.61 1.56
N ILE A 97 5.79 -4.30 1.49
CA ILE A 97 6.00 -3.52 0.25
C ILE A 97 7.44 -3.75 -0.25
N GLY A 98 7.58 -4.07 -1.54
CA GLY A 98 8.85 -4.45 -2.18
C GLY A 98 9.15 -5.96 -2.21
N THR A 99 8.38 -6.79 -1.48
CA THR A 99 8.49 -8.26 -1.59
C THR A 99 8.13 -8.70 -3.01
N SER A 100 9.04 -9.41 -3.68
CA SER A 100 8.90 -9.83 -5.07
C SER A 100 7.66 -10.69 -5.31
N TYR A 101 7.15 -10.59 -6.54
CA TYR A 101 6.13 -11.50 -7.02
C TYR A 101 6.64 -12.93 -7.11
N ALA A 102 5.76 -13.89 -6.85
CA ALA A 102 6.03 -15.30 -6.97
C ALA A 102 6.15 -15.71 -8.45
N SER A 103 6.87 -16.80 -8.70
CA SER A 103 7.05 -17.28 -10.08
C SER A 103 5.72 -17.71 -10.73
N PRO A 104 5.59 -17.67 -12.06
CA PRO A 104 4.38 -18.14 -12.75
C PRO A 104 3.98 -19.57 -12.40
N LYS A 105 4.97 -20.46 -12.12
CA LYS A 105 4.71 -21.83 -11.66
C LYS A 105 4.03 -21.85 -10.29
N GLU A 106 4.46 -20.98 -9.39
CA GLU A 106 3.90 -20.85 -8.05
C GLU A 106 2.46 -20.32 -8.09
N VAL A 107 2.20 -19.30 -8.93
CA VAL A 107 0.84 -18.77 -9.13
C VAL A 107 -0.08 -19.83 -9.73
N LEU A 108 0.38 -20.55 -10.77
CA LEU A 108 -0.39 -21.64 -11.36
C LEU A 108 -0.67 -22.75 -10.36
N ARG A 109 0.28 -23.09 -9.48
CA ARG A 109 0.02 -24.05 -8.40
C ARG A 109 -1.06 -23.51 -7.47
N GLY A 110 -0.99 -22.24 -7.10
CA GLY A 110 -2.00 -21.61 -6.24
C GLY A 110 -3.43 -21.69 -6.79
N ILE A 111 -3.58 -21.59 -8.10
CA ILE A 111 -4.89 -21.69 -8.77
C ILE A 111 -5.41 -23.13 -8.82
N ASN A 112 -4.54 -24.15 -8.86
CA ASN A 112 -4.95 -25.55 -9.04
C ASN A 112 -4.81 -26.40 -7.77
N CYS A 113 -4.42 -25.81 -6.63
CA CYS A 113 -4.22 -26.54 -5.39
C CYS A 113 -5.54 -26.59 -4.61
N GLU A 114 -6.15 -27.77 -4.55
CA GLU A 114 -7.34 -28.01 -3.71
C GLU A 114 -6.97 -28.49 -2.29
N ASP A 115 -5.70 -28.85 -2.08
CA ASP A 115 -5.19 -29.31 -0.79
C ASP A 115 -4.97 -28.12 0.18
N GLU A 116 -5.69 -28.16 1.30
CA GLU A 116 -5.72 -27.12 2.31
C GLU A 116 -4.47 -27.09 3.19
N GLU A 117 -3.71 -28.19 3.26
CA GLU A 117 -2.52 -28.33 4.11
C GLU A 117 -1.23 -27.96 3.39
N VAL A 118 -1.28 -27.84 2.06
CA VAL A 118 -0.10 -27.52 1.26
C VAL A 118 0.33 -26.07 1.50
N VAL A 119 1.61 -25.91 1.85
CA VAL A 119 2.28 -24.62 2.02
C VAL A 119 2.96 -24.13 0.75
N ALA A 120 3.19 -22.82 0.68
CA ALA A 120 3.91 -22.18 -0.41
C ALA A 120 5.33 -22.74 -0.60
N ASN A 121 5.73 -23.05 -1.84
CA ASN A 121 7.14 -23.37 -2.16
C ASN A 121 8.02 -22.12 -2.13
N GLN A 122 7.41 -20.95 -2.39
CA GLN A 122 8.07 -19.65 -2.31
C GLN A 122 7.39 -18.81 -1.21
N PRO A 123 7.53 -19.15 0.08
CA PRO A 123 6.78 -18.52 1.17
C PRO A 123 7.18 -17.07 1.41
N ASN A 124 8.40 -16.71 0.99
CA ASN A 124 8.93 -15.35 1.07
C ASN A 124 8.59 -14.49 -0.16
N ARG A 125 7.72 -14.98 -1.05
CA ARG A 125 7.23 -14.26 -2.23
C ARG A 125 5.71 -14.26 -2.25
N GLN A 126 5.14 -13.26 -2.91
CA GLN A 126 3.71 -13.02 -2.87
C GLN A 126 3.08 -13.09 -4.25
N PHE A 127 1.80 -13.43 -4.29
CA PHE A 127 0.92 -13.10 -5.41
C PHE A 127 -0.40 -12.58 -4.85
N CYS A 128 -1.20 -11.93 -5.69
CA CYS A 128 -2.33 -11.11 -5.26
C CYS A 128 -3.24 -11.79 -4.23
N THR A 129 -3.74 -12.98 -4.55
CA THR A 129 -4.67 -13.72 -3.70
C THR A 129 -4.02 -14.24 -2.43
N ARG A 130 -2.81 -14.81 -2.51
CA ARG A 130 -2.03 -15.21 -1.32
C ARG A 130 -1.83 -14.04 -0.36
N PHE A 131 -1.40 -12.90 -0.89
CA PHE A 131 -1.08 -11.74 -0.08
C PHE A 131 -2.29 -11.28 0.74
N VAL A 132 -3.44 -11.10 0.08
CA VAL A 132 -4.69 -10.70 0.75
C VAL A 132 -5.17 -11.78 1.72
N ALA A 133 -5.16 -13.05 1.33
CA ALA A 133 -5.59 -14.15 2.19
C ALA A 133 -4.73 -14.30 3.46
N GLN A 134 -3.41 -14.13 3.34
CA GLN A 134 -2.49 -14.21 4.48
C GLN A 134 -2.73 -13.10 5.49
N ILE A 135 -3.06 -11.88 5.05
CA ILE A 135 -3.40 -10.75 5.94
C ILE A 135 -4.59 -11.12 6.82
N TYR A 136 -5.64 -11.65 6.20
CA TYR A 136 -6.84 -12.10 6.90
C TYR A 136 -6.55 -13.29 7.83
N LYS A 137 -5.77 -14.28 7.38
CA LYS A 137 -5.35 -15.43 8.21
C LYS A 137 -4.57 -15.00 9.45
N VAL A 138 -3.63 -14.06 9.32
CA VAL A 138 -2.85 -13.51 10.45
C VAL A 138 -3.76 -12.79 11.46
N ALA A 139 -4.84 -12.16 10.99
CA ALA A 139 -5.85 -11.55 11.86
C ALA A 139 -6.78 -12.58 12.55
N GLY A 140 -6.60 -13.88 12.30
CA GLY A 140 -7.48 -14.94 12.81
C GLY A 140 -8.77 -15.11 12.01
N LEU A 141 -8.84 -14.57 10.79
CA LEU A 141 -9.99 -14.59 9.91
C LEU A 141 -9.68 -15.39 8.64
N PRO A 142 -9.72 -16.74 8.65
CA PRO A 142 -9.42 -17.55 7.47
C PRO A 142 -10.56 -17.48 6.44
N ILE A 143 -10.63 -16.37 5.69
CA ILE A 143 -11.67 -16.11 4.68
C ILE A 143 -11.63 -17.06 3.49
N VAL A 144 -10.52 -17.77 3.30
CA VAL A 144 -10.33 -18.84 2.32
C VAL A 144 -9.73 -20.06 3.01
N LYS A 145 -9.90 -21.24 2.41
CA LYS A 145 -9.43 -22.53 2.95
C LYS A 145 -7.91 -22.58 3.09
N ASN A 146 -7.18 -22.16 2.05
CA ASN A 146 -5.73 -22.13 2.03
C ASN A 146 -5.21 -20.73 1.66
N ALA A 147 -4.60 -20.03 2.61
CA ALA A 147 -4.07 -18.69 2.38
C ALA A 147 -2.77 -18.65 1.55
N ASP A 148 -2.06 -19.77 1.41
CA ASP A 148 -0.85 -19.84 0.60
C ASP A 148 -1.17 -20.11 -0.88
N TYR A 149 -2.29 -20.79 -1.13
CA TYR A 149 -2.76 -21.20 -2.44
C TYR A 149 -4.28 -21.04 -2.55
N CYS A 150 -4.69 -19.90 -3.09
CA CYS A 150 -6.09 -19.59 -3.38
C CYS A 150 -6.22 -18.77 -4.65
N SER A 151 -7.42 -18.78 -5.21
CA SER A 151 -7.83 -18.09 -6.42
C SER A 151 -8.83 -16.95 -6.11
N PRO A 152 -9.12 -16.05 -7.07
CA PRO A 152 -10.18 -15.05 -6.89
C PRO A 152 -11.54 -15.67 -6.58
N LYS A 153 -11.81 -16.86 -7.14
CA LYS A 153 -13.07 -17.59 -6.91
C LYS A 153 -13.26 -17.98 -5.44
N ASP A 154 -12.18 -18.31 -4.73
CA ASP A 154 -12.24 -18.64 -3.30
C ASP A 154 -12.72 -17.46 -2.43
N PHE A 155 -12.45 -16.23 -2.85
CA PHE A 155 -12.98 -15.03 -2.19
C PHE A 155 -14.46 -14.84 -2.48
N GLU A 156 -14.88 -15.05 -3.73
CA GLU A 156 -16.30 -15.00 -4.13
C GLU A 156 -17.15 -16.01 -3.38
N ASP A 157 -16.62 -17.22 -3.20
CA ASP A 157 -17.31 -18.33 -2.54
C ASP A 157 -17.18 -18.29 -1.01
N SER A 158 -16.44 -17.32 -0.47
CA SER A 158 -16.23 -17.18 0.97
C SER A 158 -17.54 -16.88 1.71
N SER A 159 -17.89 -17.76 2.65
CA SER A 159 -19.04 -17.54 3.53
C SER A 159 -18.85 -16.37 4.50
N MET A 160 -17.61 -15.93 4.73
CA MET A 160 -17.28 -14.81 5.62
C MET A 160 -17.40 -13.44 4.94
N LEU A 161 -17.42 -13.41 3.61
CA LEU A 161 -17.48 -12.20 2.81
C LEU A 161 -18.88 -12.02 2.22
N PHE A 162 -19.26 -10.78 1.95
CA PHE A 162 -20.40 -10.44 1.12
C PHE A 162 -19.99 -9.44 0.05
N ASN A 163 -20.60 -9.54 -1.13
CA ASN A 163 -20.44 -8.55 -2.18
C ASN A 163 -21.16 -7.26 -1.76
N LEU A 164 -20.40 -6.19 -1.65
CA LEU A 164 -20.90 -4.88 -1.37
C LEU A 164 -21.44 -4.31 -2.69
N ASN A 165 -22.72 -3.94 -2.72
CA ASN A 165 -23.39 -3.36 -3.90
C ASN A 165 -22.90 -1.93 -4.19
N ILE A 166 -21.58 -1.73 -4.23
CA ILE A 166 -20.93 -0.51 -4.68
C ILE A 166 -21.01 -0.48 -6.20
N SER A 167 -21.59 0.60 -6.71
CA SER A 167 -21.62 0.88 -8.14
C SER A 167 -20.38 1.67 -8.53
N LEU A 168 -19.63 1.22 -9.55
CA LEU A 168 -18.60 2.05 -10.14
C LEU A 168 -19.25 3.33 -10.70
N LEU A 169 -18.54 4.45 -10.57
CA LEU A 169 -19.02 5.76 -11.03
C LEU A 169 -18.41 6.12 -12.37
N GLU A 170 -19.15 6.80 -13.24
CA GLU A 170 -18.57 7.36 -14.47
C GLU A 170 -17.51 8.40 -14.09
N ALA A 171 -16.31 8.26 -14.65
CA ALA A 171 -15.19 9.13 -14.36
C ALA A 171 -15.32 10.45 -15.13
N SER A 172 -15.23 11.57 -14.42
CA SER A 172 -15.07 12.89 -15.05
C SER A 172 -13.70 12.98 -15.75
N GLN A 173 -13.57 13.92 -16.71
CA GLN A 173 -12.29 14.15 -17.39
C GLN A 173 -11.17 14.48 -16.40
N LYS A 174 -11.43 15.29 -15.37
CA LYS A 174 -10.45 15.63 -14.31
C LYS A 174 -9.95 14.38 -13.57
N GLN A 175 -10.84 13.42 -13.29
CA GLN A 175 -10.45 12.16 -12.63
C GLN A 175 -9.65 11.26 -13.56
N ILE A 176 -10.01 11.20 -14.85
CA ILE A 176 -9.25 10.46 -15.86
C ILE A 176 -7.85 11.06 -16.00
N ASP A 177 -7.74 12.39 -16.07
CA ASP A 177 -6.46 13.08 -16.19
C ASP A 177 -5.59 12.83 -14.95
N PHE A 178 -6.16 12.98 -13.75
CA PHE A 178 -5.48 12.67 -12.49
C PHE A 178 -4.97 11.23 -12.45
N ALA A 179 -5.81 10.26 -12.80
CA ALA A 179 -5.45 8.85 -12.80
C ALA A 179 -4.29 8.54 -13.76
N ASN A 180 -4.19 9.27 -14.88
CA ASN A 180 -3.15 9.11 -15.91
C ASN A 180 -1.93 10.01 -15.72
N GLU A 181 -1.83 10.78 -14.63
CA GLU A 181 -0.63 11.56 -14.33
C GLU A 181 0.60 10.66 -14.30
N LYS A 182 1.68 11.14 -14.91
CA LYS A 182 2.95 10.40 -14.98
C LYS A 182 3.69 10.51 -13.66
N ASN A 183 4.36 9.42 -13.28
CA ASN A 183 5.26 9.35 -12.12
C ASN A 183 4.63 9.84 -10.81
N PRO A 184 3.45 9.32 -10.41
CA PRO A 184 2.88 9.73 -9.14
C PRO A 184 3.78 9.31 -7.97
N PRO A 185 3.80 10.05 -6.84
CA PRO A 185 4.67 9.75 -5.71
C PRO A 185 4.59 8.30 -5.20
N ILE A 186 3.39 7.70 -5.27
CA ILE A 186 3.19 6.30 -4.88
C ILE A 186 3.94 5.31 -5.79
N GLN A 187 4.02 5.60 -7.10
CA GLN A 187 4.77 4.79 -8.05
C GLN A 187 6.27 4.95 -7.81
N LEU A 188 6.75 6.18 -7.60
CA LEU A 188 8.15 6.44 -7.23
C LEU A 188 8.55 5.67 -5.97
N SER A 189 7.68 5.64 -4.97
CA SER A 189 7.88 4.86 -3.74
C SER A 189 7.99 3.36 -3.99
N ASN A 190 7.06 2.80 -4.78
CA ASN A 190 7.06 1.39 -5.14
C ASN A 190 8.33 1.02 -5.92
N ASP A 191 8.70 1.81 -6.93
CA ASP A 191 9.87 1.55 -7.78
C ASP A 191 11.18 1.67 -6.99
N ALA A 192 11.33 2.70 -6.17
CA ALA A 192 12.52 2.87 -5.34
C ALA A 192 12.69 1.72 -4.33
N THR A 193 11.58 1.26 -3.74
CA THR A 193 11.58 0.13 -2.80
C THR A 193 11.92 -1.18 -3.51
N TYR A 194 11.31 -1.43 -4.68
CA TYR A 194 11.61 -2.60 -5.50
C TYR A 194 13.09 -2.65 -5.91
N ASN A 195 13.60 -1.53 -6.46
CA ASN A 195 14.99 -1.41 -6.90
C ASN A 195 15.98 -1.58 -5.75
N PHE A 196 15.63 -1.10 -4.55
CA PHE A 196 16.44 -1.31 -3.35
C PHE A 196 16.60 -2.81 -3.07
N PHE A 197 15.49 -3.55 -2.97
CA PHE A 197 15.58 -4.97 -2.63
C PHE A 197 16.16 -5.82 -3.77
N GLU A 198 15.91 -5.49 -5.04
CA GLU A 198 16.61 -6.13 -6.16
C GLU A 198 18.12 -5.92 -6.07
N GLY A 199 18.57 -4.69 -5.79
CA GLY A 199 19.98 -4.38 -5.59
C GLY A 199 20.60 -5.15 -4.43
N VAL A 200 19.90 -5.22 -3.29
CA VAL A 200 20.37 -5.98 -2.11
C VAL A 200 20.52 -7.46 -2.45
N ARG A 201 19.49 -8.09 -3.05
CA ARG A 201 19.53 -9.50 -3.48
C ARG A 201 20.62 -9.80 -4.50
N ALA A 202 21.06 -8.81 -5.29
CA ALA A 202 22.13 -8.98 -6.25
C ALA A 202 23.53 -9.09 -5.60
N ILE A 203 23.70 -8.55 -4.40
CA ILE A 203 25.00 -8.53 -3.69
C ILE A 203 25.06 -9.50 -2.50
N VAL A 204 23.90 -9.96 -1.99
CA VAL A 204 23.84 -10.97 -0.93
C VAL A 204 23.34 -12.31 -1.48
N SER A 205 23.71 -13.42 -0.83
CA SER A 205 23.21 -14.76 -1.19
C SER A 205 21.90 -15.13 -0.49
N GLU A 206 21.20 -14.15 0.10
CA GLU A 206 19.96 -14.34 0.85
C GLU A 206 18.76 -13.75 0.12
N ASP A 207 17.59 -14.39 0.26
CA ASP A 207 16.33 -13.91 -0.33
C ASP A 207 15.74 -12.78 0.54
N ILE A 208 16.39 -11.62 0.58
CA ILE A 208 15.91 -10.45 1.33
C ILE A 208 14.77 -9.79 0.56
N GLN A 209 13.63 -9.58 1.21
CA GLN A 209 12.37 -9.13 0.60
C GLN A 209 11.71 -7.96 1.32
N THR A 210 12.19 -7.61 2.51
CA THR A 210 11.59 -6.58 3.38
C THR A 210 12.67 -5.83 4.16
N PHE A 211 12.35 -4.63 4.63
CA PHE A 211 13.26 -3.83 5.45
C PHE A 211 13.69 -4.58 6.72
N PRO A 212 12.77 -5.21 7.50
CA PRO A 212 13.17 -6.03 8.65
C PRO A 212 14.20 -7.12 8.33
N GLN A 213 14.08 -7.80 7.17
CA GLN A 213 15.07 -8.80 6.76
C GLN A 213 16.42 -8.18 6.41
N ALA A 214 16.43 -7.02 5.72
CA ALA A 214 17.67 -6.29 5.43
C ALA A 214 18.36 -5.80 6.71
N GLU A 215 17.58 -5.30 7.66
CA GLU A 215 18.06 -4.88 8.98
C GLU A 215 18.66 -6.06 9.76
N GLU A 216 17.95 -7.19 9.86
CA GLU A 216 18.43 -8.40 10.55
C GLU A 216 19.72 -8.94 9.91
N PHE A 217 19.76 -8.94 8.58
CA PHE A 217 20.95 -9.32 7.82
C PHE A 217 22.14 -8.41 8.15
N LEU A 218 21.95 -7.09 8.17
CA LEU A 218 23.01 -6.11 8.47
C LEU A 218 23.51 -6.21 9.91
N LEU A 219 22.62 -6.46 10.87
CA LEU A 219 23.01 -6.68 12.26
C LEU A 219 23.94 -7.90 12.40
N SER A 220 23.70 -8.94 11.60
CA SER A 220 24.53 -10.15 11.58
C SER A 220 25.76 -10.03 10.67
N ASN A 221 25.71 -9.14 9.68
CA ASN A 221 26.75 -8.96 8.66
C ASN A 221 27.11 -7.47 8.43
N PRO A 222 27.67 -6.77 9.44
CA PRO A 222 28.03 -5.35 9.35
C PRO A 222 28.92 -4.97 8.16
N GLN A 223 29.70 -5.92 7.63
CA GLN A 223 30.60 -5.70 6.49
C GLN A 223 29.86 -5.31 5.19
N PHE A 224 28.54 -5.52 5.10
CA PHE A 224 27.73 -5.12 3.95
C PHE A 224 27.11 -3.72 4.09
N ASP A 225 27.28 -3.04 5.23
CA ASP A 225 26.63 -1.75 5.52
C ASP A 225 26.88 -0.71 4.44
N GLU A 226 28.14 -0.53 4.00
CA GLU A 226 28.47 0.44 2.96
C GLU A 226 27.78 0.10 1.62
N GLN A 227 27.77 -1.17 1.21
CA GLN A 227 27.19 -1.60 -0.06
C GLN A 227 25.67 -1.47 -0.07
N ILE A 228 25.00 -1.96 0.99
CA ILE A 228 23.54 -1.89 1.14
C ILE A 228 23.09 -0.44 1.28
N THR A 229 23.81 0.38 2.05
CA THR A 229 23.51 1.81 2.18
C THR A 229 23.68 2.53 0.85
N THR A 230 24.72 2.22 0.08
CA THR A 230 24.92 2.82 -1.25
C THR A 230 23.76 2.47 -2.17
N ILE A 231 23.30 1.22 -2.19
CA ILE A 231 22.10 0.83 -2.97
C ILE A 231 20.92 1.70 -2.55
N LEU A 232 20.63 1.82 -1.25
CA LEU A 232 19.53 2.62 -0.72
C LEU A 232 19.64 4.11 -1.11
N GLU A 233 20.84 4.70 -1.03
CA GLU A 233 21.09 6.10 -1.38
C GLU A 233 20.99 6.36 -2.89
N THR A 234 21.30 5.35 -3.71
CA THR A 234 21.14 5.43 -5.17
C THR A 234 19.71 5.18 -5.65
N THR A 235 18.83 4.67 -4.78
CA THR A 235 17.39 4.68 -5.05
C THR A 235 16.77 6.00 -4.58
N ASP A 236 15.63 6.35 -5.17
CA ASP A 236 14.88 7.54 -4.75
C ASP A 236 14.17 7.36 -3.40
N TYR A 237 14.36 6.22 -2.71
CA TYR A 237 13.57 5.85 -1.52
C TYR A 237 13.66 6.89 -0.42
N LEU A 238 14.87 7.38 -0.14
CA LEU A 238 15.10 8.38 0.90
C LEU A 238 14.48 9.75 0.55
N TRP A 239 14.16 9.99 -0.72
CA TRP A 239 13.75 11.30 -1.25
C TRP A 239 12.29 11.36 -1.71
N VAL A 240 11.54 10.25 -1.65
CA VAL A 240 10.12 10.19 -2.08
C VAL A 240 9.27 11.31 -1.47
N GLY A 241 9.40 11.57 -0.17
CA GLY A 241 8.59 12.61 0.47
C GLY A 241 9.03 14.04 0.11
N ASP A 242 10.28 14.24 -0.31
CA ASP A 242 10.74 15.52 -0.85
C ASP A 242 10.07 15.78 -2.21
N PHE A 243 10.00 14.77 -3.08
CA PHE A 243 9.23 14.84 -4.33
C PHE A 243 7.73 15.06 -4.07
N GLU A 244 7.14 14.34 -3.09
CA GLU A 244 5.74 14.54 -2.71
C GLU A 244 5.47 15.98 -2.26
N ARG A 245 6.40 16.57 -1.49
CA ARG A 245 6.30 17.96 -1.03
C ARG A 245 6.41 18.96 -2.17
N GLU A 246 7.33 18.74 -3.12
CA GLU A 246 7.47 19.60 -4.29
C GLU A 246 6.21 19.57 -5.16
N LEU A 247 5.65 18.38 -5.43
CA LEU A 247 4.44 18.23 -6.23
C LEU A 247 3.20 18.82 -5.55
N ASN A 248 3.14 18.81 -4.22
CA ASN A 248 1.99 19.25 -3.44
C ASN A 248 2.33 20.42 -2.53
N SER A 249 3.13 21.37 -3.03
CA SER A 249 3.67 22.48 -2.22
C SER A 249 2.58 23.32 -1.56
N HIS A 250 1.39 23.38 -2.17
CA HIS A 250 0.22 24.07 -1.63
C HIS A 250 -0.28 23.48 -0.31
N LEU A 251 0.05 22.24 0.05
CA LEU A 251 -0.35 21.63 1.33
C LEU A 251 0.50 22.11 2.53
N TYR A 252 1.59 22.85 2.29
CA TYR A 252 2.58 23.20 3.31
C TYR A 252 2.56 24.68 3.69
N ASP A 253 1.66 25.46 3.07
CA ASP A 253 1.49 26.89 3.33
C ASP A 253 -0.01 27.21 3.36
N PHE A 254 -0.45 27.94 4.39
CA PHE A 254 -1.87 28.22 4.61
C PHE A 254 -2.49 29.01 3.46
N ASP A 255 -1.85 30.09 3.03
CA ASP A 255 -2.39 30.97 1.99
C ASP A 255 -2.42 30.23 0.64
N SER A 256 -1.37 29.49 0.32
CA SER A 256 -1.30 28.65 -0.88
C SER A 256 -2.38 27.56 -0.88
N PHE A 257 -2.64 26.94 0.27
CA PHE A 257 -3.67 25.90 0.42
C PHE A 257 -5.07 26.45 0.17
N ILE A 258 -5.40 27.58 0.79
CA ILE A 258 -6.68 28.28 0.58
C ILE A 258 -6.81 28.79 -0.85
N GLN A 259 -5.74 29.32 -1.45
CA GLN A 259 -5.75 29.78 -2.84
C GLN A 259 -6.01 28.63 -3.81
N TYR A 260 -5.45 27.44 -3.54
CA TYR A 260 -5.57 26.29 -4.42
C TYR A 260 -6.97 25.67 -4.40
N TYR A 261 -7.53 25.44 -3.20
CA TYR A 261 -8.82 24.76 -3.04
C TYR A 261 -10.02 25.71 -2.94
N GLY A 262 -9.82 26.94 -2.45
CA GLY A 262 -10.89 27.72 -1.84
C GLY A 262 -11.19 27.25 -0.42
N PHE A 263 -11.76 28.13 0.41
CA PHE A 263 -11.85 27.87 1.85
C PHE A 263 -12.72 26.65 2.21
N GLU A 264 -13.89 26.51 1.58
CA GLU A 264 -14.82 25.41 1.87
C GLU A 264 -14.21 24.04 1.53
N ASP A 265 -13.62 23.90 0.34
CA ASP A 265 -12.95 22.66 -0.07
C ASP A 265 -11.67 22.40 0.73
N ALA A 266 -10.91 23.45 1.08
CA ALA A 266 -9.75 23.33 1.96
C ALA A 266 -10.14 22.82 3.36
N LEU A 267 -11.24 23.33 3.92
CA LEU A 267 -11.77 22.90 5.21
C LEU A 267 -12.21 21.44 5.16
N ASN A 268 -12.96 21.05 4.12
CA ASN A 268 -13.39 19.67 3.92
C ASN A 268 -12.20 18.73 3.77
N TYR A 269 -11.20 19.12 2.97
CA TYR A 269 -9.96 18.38 2.82
C TYR A 269 -9.24 18.21 4.16
N ALA A 270 -9.01 19.32 4.87
CA ALA A 270 -8.32 19.32 6.16
C ALA A 270 -9.02 18.43 7.19
N ILE A 271 -10.35 18.50 7.29
CA ILE A 271 -11.14 17.64 8.19
C ILE A 271 -10.98 16.16 7.81
N SER A 272 -11.03 15.86 6.51
CA SER A 272 -10.96 14.48 6.02
C SER A 272 -9.57 13.85 6.20
N ASP A 273 -8.50 14.65 6.13
CA ASP A 273 -7.13 14.15 6.06
C ASP A 273 -6.34 14.33 7.37
N LEU A 274 -6.85 15.10 8.34
CA LEU A 274 -6.17 15.34 9.62
C LEU A 274 -5.83 14.05 10.36
N GLN A 275 -6.72 13.06 10.36
CA GLN A 275 -6.47 11.77 11.02
C GLN A 275 -5.32 11.00 10.33
N ASN A 276 -5.21 11.11 9.01
CA ASN A 276 -4.13 10.49 8.24
C ASN A 276 -2.78 11.13 8.62
N GLU A 277 -2.74 12.46 8.76
CA GLU A 277 -1.54 13.17 9.21
C GLU A 277 -1.13 12.82 10.65
N ILE A 278 -2.11 12.63 11.55
CA ILE A 278 -1.84 12.14 12.92
C ILE A 278 -1.21 10.75 12.87
N ASN A 279 -1.77 9.83 12.09
CA ASN A 279 -1.26 8.47 11.93
C ASN A 279 0.15 8.47 11.32
N ARG A 280 0.37 9.28 10.27
CA ARG A 280 1.66 9.44 9.60
C ARG A 280 2.72 9.97 10.55
N THR A 281 2.39 11.00 11.34
CA THR A 281 3.26 11.56 12.38
C THR A 281 3.64 10.52 13.43
N PHE A 282 2.68 9.73 13.91
CA PHE A 282 2.93 8.66 14.87
C PHE A 282 3.88 7.60 14.30
N ASN A 283 3.64 7.15 13.07
CA ASN A 283 4.48 6.15 12.41
C ASN A 283 5.91 6.65 12.21
N PHE A 284 6.11 7.90 11.79
CA PHE A 284 7.45 8.47 11.64
C PHE A 284 8.19 8.61 12.96
N ARG A 285 7.51 8.98 14.06
CA ARG A 285 8.14 8.99 15.39
C ARG A 285 8.62 7.60 15.80
N ASN A 286 7.80 6.57 15.62
CA ASN A 286 8.19 5.19 15.93
C ASN A 286 9.40 4.75 15.08
N SER A 287 9.44 5.10 13.79
CA SER A 287 10.58 4.82 12.93
C SER A 287 11.83 5.57 13.38
N ILE A 288 11.72 6.86 13.74
CA ILE A 288 12.82 7.65 14.28
C ILE A 288 13.41 6.98 15.53
N ASP A 289 12.57 6.60 16.48
CA ASP A 289 13.01 5.95 17.72
C ASP A 289 13.71 4.62 17.45
N LYS A 290 13.14 3.79 16.55
CA LYS A 290 13.73 2.52 16.11
C LYS A 290 15.12 2.73 15.50
N TYR A 291 15.22 3.55 14.45
CA TYR A 291 16.46 3.70 13.69
C TYR A 291 17.52 4.47 14.47
N LYS A 292 17.12 5.43 15.31
CA LYS A 292 18.05 6.07 16.24
C LYS A 292 18.68 5.05 17.19
N LYS A 293 17.85 4.21 17.82
CA LYS A 293 18.33 3.18 18.74
C LYS A 293 19.30 2.22 18.04
N LEU A 294 18.93 1.71 16.87
CA LEU A 294 19.79 0.80 16.09
C LEU A 294 21.10 1.47 15.67
N TYR A 295 21.07 2.74 15.28
CA TYR A 295 22.28 3.50 14.98
C TYR A 295 23.17 3.69 16.22
N ASP A 296 22.60 4.10 17.35
CA ASP A 296 23.35 4.31 18.60
C ASP A 296 24.02 3.00 19.08
N GLU A 297 23.40 1.84 18.84
CA GLU A 297 23.90 0.52 19.24
C GLU A 297 24.97 -0.05 18.29
N THR A 298 24.95 0.30 17.00
CA THR A 298 25.74 -0.40 15.98
C THR A 298 26.66 0.50 15.16
N SER A 299 26.37 1.80 15.12
CA SER A 299 27.03 2.81 14.28
C SER A 299 26.98 2.51 12.77
N LEU A 300 26.08 1.65 12.30
CA LEU A 300 25.91 1.36 10.87
C LEU A 300 25.27 2.54 10.13
N LYS A 301 25.86 2.93 8.99
CA LYS A 301 25.41 4.05 8.15
C LYS A 301 23.97 3.84 7.68
N TYR A 302 23.58 2.60 7.40
CA TYR A 302 22.23 2.25 6.98
C TYR A 302 21.15 2.79 7.94
N PHE A 303 21.35 2.62 9.25
CA PHE A 303 20.38 3.08 10.24
C PHE A 303 20.38 4.61 10.38
N ASP A 304 21.54 5.26 10.23
CA ASP A 304 21.65 6.73 10.25
C ASP A 304 20.89 7.38 9.08
N VAL A 305 21.01 6.85 7.86
CA VAL A 305 20.31 7.42 6.70
C VAL A 305 18.80 7.25 6.80
N HIS A 306 18.32 6.12 7.34
CA HIS A 306 16.90 5.93 7.64
C HIS A 306 16.42 6.88 8.74
N TYR A 307 17.17 7.02 9.83
CA TYR A 307 16.87 7.97 10.90
C TYR A 307 16.68 9.39 10.37
N LYS A 308 17.65 9.89 9.58
CA LYS A 308 17.59 11.22 8.95
C LYS A 308 16.42 11.36 7.99
N CYS A 309 16.14 10.33 7.20
CA CYS A 309 14.99 10.31 6.31
C CYS A 309 13.68 10.50 7.10
N TYR A 310 13.45 9.69 8.14
CA TYR A 310 12.21 9.79 8.91
C TYR A 310 12.10 11.08 9.72
N GLN A 311 13.21 11.69 10.17
CA GLN A 311 13.19 13.04 10.75
C GLN A 311 12.65 14.08 9.76
N ARG A 312 13.13 14.04 8.51
CA ARG A 312 12.65 14.91 7.45
C ARG A 312 11.17 14.67 7.13
N GLN A 313 10.76 13.41 7.03
CA GLN A 313 9.34 13.06 6.80
C GLN A 313 8.41 13.50 7.95
N LEU A 314 8.89 13.43 9.20
CA LEU A 314 8.17 13.94 10.36
C LEU A 314 7.99 15.46 10.27
N GLN A 315 9.03 16.20 9.88
CA GLN A 315 8.93 17.64 9.68
C GLN A 315 7.86 17.99 8.64
N PHE A 316 7.86 17.32 7.48
CA PHE A 316 6.85 17.54 6.44
C PHE A 316 5.43 17.28 6.93
N SER A 317 5.23 16.24 7.75
CA SER A 317 3.91 15.93 8.32
C SER A 317 3.48 16.97 9.36
N GLN A 318 4.42 17.50 10.15
CA GLN A 318 4.14 18.58 11.11
C GLN A 318 3.74 19.89 10.42
N GLU A 319 4.38 20.21 9.29
CA GLU A 319 4.03 21.36 8.46
C GLU A 319 2.58 21.23 7.93
N ARG A 320 2.23 20.09 7.31
CA ARG A 320 0.85 19.84 6.83
C ARG A 320 -0.17 19.85 7.96
N PHE A 321 0.13 19.18 9.09
CA PHE A 321 -0.73 19.19 10.27
C PHE A 321 -1.02 20.61 10.76
N THR A 322 0.00 21.49 10.73
CA THR A 322 -0.16 22.89 11.11
C THR A 322 -1.12 23.63 10.17
N VAL A 323 -0.95 23.47 8.86
CA VAL A 323 -1.84 24.06 7.85
C VAL A 323 -3.28 23.58 8.04
N PHE A 324 -3.49 22.26 8.15
CA PHE A 324 -4.83 21.69 8.32
C PHE A 324 -5.50 22.16 9.61
N SER A 325 -4.76 22.21 10.71
CA SER A 325 -5.24 22.71 11.99
C SER A 325 -5.63 24.19 11.91
N GLN A 326 -4.82 25.01 11.24
CA GLN A 326 -5.11 26.44 11.05
C GLN A 326 -6.40 26.64 10.26
N VAL A 327 -6.61 25.93 9.14
CA VAL A 327 -7.86 26.03 8.36
C VAL A 327 -9.08 25.66 9.20
N ILE A 328 -8.99 24.57 9.96
CA ILE A 328 -10.09 24.12 10.83
C ILE A 328 -10.40 25.16 11.92
N MET A 329 -9.37 25.78 12.50
CA MET A 329 -9.55 26.82 13.52
C MET A 329 -10.13 28.12 12.94
N SER A 330 -9.78 28.47 11.70
CA SER A 330 -10.24 29.68 11.02
C SER A 330 -11.70 29.62 10.53
N ARG A 331 -12.40 28.48 10.68
CA ARG A 331 -13.80 28.32 10.20
C ARG A 331 -14.74 29.46 10.61
N HIS A 332 -14.57 29.97 11.83
CA HIS A 332 -15.40 31.03 12.39
C HIS A 332 -15.15 32.39 11.73
N ASP A 333 -13.93 32.64 11.27
CA ASP A 333 -13.56 33.89 10.59
C ASP A 333 -14.15 33.96 9.16
N TYR A 334 -14.57 32.82 8.61
CA TYR A 334 -15.17 32.70 7.28
C TYR A 334 -16.68 32.42 7.31
N GLY A 335 -17.32 32.52 8.48
CA GLY A 335 -18.77 32.40 8.62
C GLY A 335 -19.32 30.97 8.65
N TYR A 336 -18.47 29.99 8.99
CA TYR A 336 -18.83 28.58 9.15
C TYR A 336 -18.80 28.09 10.61
#